data_AF-A0A2V8N5B8-F1
#
_entry.id   AF-A0A2V8N5B8-F1
#
_cell.length_a   1.000
_cell.length_b   1.000
_cell.length_c   1.000
_cell.angle_alpha   90.00
_cell.angle_beta   90.00
_cell.angle_gamma   90.00
#
_symmetry.space_group_name_H-M   'P 1'
#
loop_
_entity.id
_entity.type
_entity.pdbx_description
1 polymer ?
#
loop_
_entity_poly.entity_id
_entity_poly.type
_entity_poly.pdbx_seq_one_letter_code
_entity_poly.pdbx_strand_id
1 'polypeptide(L)'
;MLIVPPERTRFYQLPKIDHWNALYKLTSFDMFILIPYLAILTILAIYGVHRYHLVYLYLKNKHKVAVPKFRFGALPKVTVQLPIYNEVYVVERLLEAVCRLNYPRELLEIQVLDDSTDGTKQIAADSVARHQELGFDIRHIHRTNRNGFKAGALQNGLKQATGEFVAIFDADFLPVPSFLEDVIHHF
;
A
#
# COMPACT_ATOMS: atom_id res chain seq x y z
N MET A 1 49.64 -11.76 -88.38
CA MET A 1 48.83 -12.94 -88.01
C MET A 1 49.34 -13.44 -86.67
N LEU A 2 48.78 -12.93 -85.57
CA LEU A 2 49.07 -13.38 -84.20
C LEU A 2 47.85 -14.13 -83.70
N ILE A 3 48.05 -15.38 -83.32
CA ILE A 3 47.01 -16.33 -82.90
C ILE A 3 46.57 -15.94 -81.48
N VAL A 4 45.30 -15.56 -81.32
CA VAL A 4 44.67 -15.34 -80.00
C VAL A 4 44.05 -16.67 -79.56
N PRO A 5 44.40 -17.24 -78.39
CA PRO A 5 43.75 -18.44 -77.88
C PRO A 5 42.40 -18.10 -77.21
N PRO A 6 41.38 -18.97 -77.30
CA PRO A 6 40.03 -18.65 -76.87
C PRO A 6 39.81 -18.90 -75.38
N GLU A 7 39.02 -17.99 -74.80
CA GLU A 7 38.13 -18.09 -73.64
C GLU A 7 38.53 -18.90 -72.39
N ARG A 8 38.57 -18.19 -71.26
CA ARG A 8 38.21 -18.76 -69.95
C ARG A 8 37.45 -17.73 -69.12
N THR A 9 36.16 -17.57 -69.41
CA THR A 9 35.17 -16.97 -68.49
C THR A 9 34.95 -17.93 -67.31
N ARG A 10 35.94 -18.01 -66.41
CA ARG A 10 35.79 -18.72 -65.15
C ARG A 10 35.25 -17.72 -64.12
N PHE A 11 33.93 -17.62 -64.07
CA PHE A 11 33.20 -16.97 -62.98
C PHE A 11 33.85 -17.36 -61.64
N TYR A 12 34.37 -16.38 -60.90
CA TYR A 12 34.72 -16.57 -59.49
C TYR A 12 33.40 -16.75 -58.72
N GLN A 13 32.88 -17.98 -58.69
CA GLN A 13 31.95 -18.38 -57.65
C GLN A 13 32.75 -18.40 -56.36
N LEU A 14 32.74 -17.28 -55.64
CA LEU A 14 33.19 -17.27 -54.25
C LEU A 14 32.37 -18.35 -53.54
N PRO A 15 33.01 -19.33 -52.87
CA PRO A 15 32.27 -20.29 -52.08
C PRO A 15 31.38 -19.50 -51.14
N LYS A 16 30.09 -19.86 -51.10
CA LYS A 16 29.15 -19.33 -50.12
C LYS A 16 29.58 -19.91 -48.77
N ILE A 17 30.64 -19.36 -48.20
CA ILE A 17 31.15 -19.75 -46.90
C ILE A 17 30.13 -19.16 -45.94
N ASP A 18 29.35 -20.03 -45.31
CA ASP A 18 28.52 -19.65 -44.18
C ASP A 18 29.45 -19.31 -43.00
N HIS A 19 30.08 -18.13 -43.06
CA HIS A 19 31.11 -17.68 -42.13
C HIS A 19 30.63 -17.74 -40.67
N TRP A 20 29.32 -17.63 -40.46
CA TRP A 20 28.66 -17.70 -39.16
C TRP A 20 28.77 -19.07 -38.48
N ASN A 21 28.62 -20.17 -39.23
CA ASN A 21 28.69 -21.53 -38.67
C ASN A 21 30.12 -22.03 -38.42
N ALA A 22 31.11 -21.35 -39.03
CA ALA A 22 32.53 -21.68 -38.87
C ALA A 22 33.16 -21.02 -37.63
N LEU A 23 32.59 -19.92 -37.13
CA LEU A 23 33.18 -19.12 -36.04
C LEU A 23 32.69 -19.53 -34.64
N TYR A 24 31.47 -20.05 -34.51
CA TYR A 24 30.92 -20.44 -33.20
C TYR A 24 29.86 -21.53 -33.35
N LYS A 25 29.94 -22.56 -32.50
CA LYS A 25 28.92 -23.59 -32.35
C LYS A 25 28.39 -23.49 -30.92
N LEU A 26 27.07 -23.38 -30.77
CA LEU A 26 26.43 -23.42 -29.45
C LEU A 26 26.81 -24.73 -28.74
N THR A 27 27.59 -24.62 -27.68
CA THR A 27 27.95 -25.76 -26.83
C THR A 27 26.97 -25.89 -25.68
N SER A 28 26.94 -27.05 -25.02
CA SER A 28 26.10 -27.28 -23.84
C SER A 28 26.40 -26.30 -22.70
N PHE A 29 27.63 -25.80 -22.61
CA PHE A 29 28.03 -24.79 -21.63
C PHE A 29 27.37 -23.42 -21.92
N ASP A 30 27.31 -23.03 -23.19
CA ASP A 30 26.66 -21.79 -23.62
C ASP A 30 25.16 -21.84 -23.31
N MET A 31 24.52 -22.98 -23.58
CA MET A 31 23.10 -23.19 -23.26
C MET A 31 22.82 -23.10 -21.76
N PHE A 32 23.71 -23.65 -20.92
CA PHE A 32 23.61 -23.59 -19.46
C PHE A 32 23.61 -22.16 -18.92
N ILE A 33 24.28 -21.22 -19.60
CA ILE A 33 24.33 -19.79 -19.23
C ILE A 33 23.19 -19.01 -19.90
N LEU A 34 22.93 -19.24 -21.18
CA LEU A 34 21.95 -18.50 -21.96
C LEU A 34 20.51 -18.74 -21.50
N ILE A 35 20.16 -19.98 -21.13
CA ILE A 35 18.82 -20.30 -20.65
C ILE A 35 18.45 -19.50 -19.39
N PRO A 36 19.20 -19.55 -18.27
CA PRO A 36 18.85 -18.77 -17.08
C PRO A 36 18.96 -17.26 -17.34
N TYR A 37 19.91 -16.81 -18.16
CA TYR A 37 20.03 -15.41 -18.55
C TYR A 37 18.77 -14.89 -19.26
N LEU A 38 18.31 -15.60 -20.30
CA LEU A 38 17.09 -15.25 -21.03
C LEU A 38 15.84 -15.41 -20.16
N ALA A 39 15.80 -16.40 -19.26
CA ALA A 39 14.72 -16.57 -18.31
C ALA A 39 14.61 -15.36 -17.37
N ILE A 40 15.73 -14.92 -16.78
CA ILE A 40 15.79 -13.74 -15.92
C ILE A 40 15.38 -12.48 -16.68
N LEU A 41 15.90 -12.28 -17.90
CA LEU A 41 15.50 -11.16 -18.76
C LEU A 41 14.01 -11.16 -19.07
N THR A 42 13.43 -12.33 -19.32
CA THR A 42 11.99 -12.47 -19.58
C THR A 42 11.18 -12.11 -18.34
N ILE A 43 11.59 -12.57 -17.15
CA ILE A 43 10.94 -12.21 -15.88
C ILE A 43 11.01 -10.70 -15.64
N LEU A 44 12.18 -10.09 -15.85
CA LEU A 44 12.38 -8.64 -15.73
C LEU A 44 11.52 -7.86 -16.73
N ALA A 45 11.41 -8.35 -17.98
CA ALA A 45 10.56 -7.75 -18.99
C ALA A 45 9.08 -7.80 -18.59
N ILE A 46 8.61 -8.94 -18.07
CA ILE A 46 7.23 -9.08 -17.56
C ILE A 46 6.98 -8.11 -16.40
N TYR A 47 7.91 -8.00 -15.45
CA TYR A 47 7.80 -7.05 -14.34
C TYR A 47 7.77 -5.59 -14.84
N GLY A 48 8.60 -5.26 -15.83
CA GLY A 48 8.62 -3.95 -16.49
C GLY A 48 7.29 -3.61 -17.17
N VAL A 49 6.73 -4.56 -17.94
CA VAL A 49 5.42 -4.40 -18.58
C VAL A 49 4.30 -4.24 -17.55
N HIS A 50 4.32 -5.03 -16.48
CA HIS A 50 3.34 -4.91 -15.39
C HIS A 50 3.41 -3.54 -14.72
N ARG A 51 4.62 -3.06 -14.38
CA ARG A 51 4.82 -1.75 -13.76
C ARG A 51 4.42 -0.61 -14.71
N TYR A 52 4.75 -0.72 -15.99
CA TYR A 52 4.30 0.22 -17.01
C TYR A 52 2.77 0.27 -17.10
N HIS A 53 2.11 -0.89 -17.08
CA HIS A 53 0.66 -0.99 -17.09
C HIS A 53 0.03 -0.31 -15.87
N LEU A 54 0.58 -0.51 -14.65
CA LEU A 54 0.12 0.18 -13.45
C LEU A 54 0.26 1.71 -13.55
N VAL A 55 1.39 2.20 -14.07
CA VAL A 55 1.60 3.64 -14.29
C VAL A 55 0.63 4.19 -15.33
N TYR A 56 0.40 3.46 -16.43
CA TYR A 56 -0.58 3.82 -17.44
C TYR A 56 -2.00 3.92 -16.85
N LEU A 57 -2.41 2.93 -16.04
CA LEU A 57 -3.70 2.94 -15.35
C LEU A 57 -3.83 4.12 -14.38
N TYR A 58 -2.77 4.40 -13.61
CA TYR A 58 -2.73 5.56 -12.72
C TYR A 58 -2.90 6.86 -13.52
N LEU A 59 -2.11 7.08 -14.57
CA LEU A 59 -2.18 8.30 -15.37
C LEU A 59 -3.53 8.46 -16.07
N LYS A 60 -4.12 7.37 -16.56
CA LYS A 60 -5.44 7.35 -17.18
C LYS A 60 -6.57 7.66 -16.19
N ASN A 61 -6.42 7.24 -14.93
CA ASN A 61 -7.48 7.34 -13.93
C ASN A 61 -7.22 8.40 -12.84
N LYS A 62 -6.10 9.14 -12.87
CA LYS A 62 -5.73 10.10 -11.81
C LYS A 62 -6.76 11.19 -11.53
N HIS A 63 -7.63 11.47 -12.50
CA HIS A 63 -8.70 12.47 -12.38
C HIS A 63 -10.08 11.88 -12.09
N LYS A 64 -10.20 10.55 -12.04
CA LYS A 64 -11.44 9.87 -11.67
C LYS A 64 -11.52 9.78 -10.16
N VAL A 65 -11.81 10.92 -9.53
CA VAL A 65 -12.06 10.98 -8.09
C VAL A 65 -13.46 10.43 -7.82
N ALA A 66 -13.59 9.56 -6.83
CA ALA A 66 -14.89 9.17 -6.35
C ALA A 66 -15.59 10.41 -5.80
N VAL A 67 -16.82 10.67 -6.26
CA VAL A 67 -17.67 11.72 -5.70
C VAL A 67 -18.80 11.05 -4.91
N PRO A 68 -19.19 11.60 -3.76
CA PRO A 68 -20.28 11.04 -2.97
C PRO A 68 -21.59 11.13 -3.79
N LYS A 69 -22.36 10.04 -3.83
CA LYS A 69 -23.64 10.01 -4.57
C LYS A 69 -24.72 10.83 -3.89
N PHE A 70 -24.62 10.98 -2.57
CA PHE A 70 -25.55 11.68 -1.71
C PHE A 70 -24.77 12.35 -0.57
N ARG A 71 -25.39 13.33 0.10
CA ARG A 71 -24.84 13.94 1.33
C ARG A 71 -25.86 13.80 2.45
N PHE A 72 -25.41 13.27 3.58
CA PHE A 72 -26.20 13.18 4.80
C PHE A 72 -26.76 14.55 5.20
N GLY A 73 -28.08 14.64 5.35
CA GLY A 73 -28.74 15.83 5.89
C GLY A 73 -28.51 15.98 7.40
N ALA A 74 -28.50 14.86 8.12
CA ALA A 74 -28.03 14.75 9.49
C ALA A 74 -26.87 13.75 9.51
N LEU A 75 -25.74 14.15 10.08
CA LEU A 75 -24.53 13.32 10.12
C LEU A 75 -24.76 12.06 11.00
N PRO A 76 -24.26 10.89 10.59
CA PRO A 76 -24.40 9.66 11.37
C PRO A 76 -23.43 9.63 12.57
N LYS A 77 -23.69 8.79 13.56
CA LYS A 77 -22.71 8.59 14.65
C LYS A 77 -21.51 7.78 14.16
N VAL A 78 -20.29 8.20 14.51
CA VAL A 78 -19.03 7.52 14.14
C VAL A 78 -18.26 7.11 15.38
N THR A 79 -17.80 5.86 15.43
CA THR A 79 -16.80 5.39 16.40
C THR A 79 -15.44 5.34 15.74
N VAL A 80 -14.47 6.07 16.28
CA VAL A 80 -13.06 6.00 15.90
C VAL A 80 -12.35 4.98 16.79
N GLN A 81 -11.71 3.98 16.22
CA GLN A 81 -10.91 2.98 16.93
C GLN A 81 -9.42 3.15 16.66
N LEU A 82 -8.66 3.18 17.74
CA LEU A 82 -7.22 3.39 17.75
C LEU A 82 -6.53 2.18 18.39
N PRO A 83 -6.24 1.11 17.64
CA PRO A 83 -5.44 -0.01 18.14
C PRO A 83 -3.98 0.42 18.36
N ILE A 84 -3.51 0.33 19.61
CA ILE A 84 -2.14 0.70 20.02
C ILE A 84 -1.43 -0.46 20.71
N TYR A 85 -0.12 -0.60 20.45
CA TYR A 85 0.75 -1.59 21.08
C TYR A 85 2.21 -1.10 21.13
N ASN A 86 2.69 -0.72 22.32
CA ASN A 86 4.04 -0.23 22.58
C ASN A 86 4.44 1.00 21.73
N GLU A 87 3.61 2.04 21.79
CA GLU A 87 3.67 3.24 20.95
C GLU A 87 3.84 4.54 21.76
N VAL A 88 4.76 4.51 22.74
CA VAL A 88 5.04 5.58 23.71
C VAL A 88 5.22 6.96 23.07
N TYR A 89 5.88 7.05 21.90
CA TYR A 89 6.26 8.32 21.28
C TYR A 89 5.19 8.95 20.38
N VAL A 90 4.16 8.18 20.00
CA VAL A 90 3.15 8.63 19.03
C VAL A 90 1.75 8.72 19.62
N VAL A 91 1.46 7.96 20.68
CA VAL A 91 0.09 7.87 21.25
C VAL A 91 -0.50 9.22 21.62
N GLU A 92 0.26 10.13 22.24
CA GLU A 92 -0.28 11.44 22.64
C GLU A 92 -0.67 12.28 21.42
N ARG A 93 0.21 12.34 20.42
CA ARG A 93 -0.02 13.08 19.16
C ARG A 93 -1.19 12.49 18.37
N LEU A 94 -1.36 11.17 18.41
CA LEU A 94 -2.50 10.49 17.79
C LEU A 94 -3.82 10.92 18.46
N LEU A 95 -3.88 10.87 19.79
CA LEU A 95 -5.09 11.25 20.52
C LEU A 95 -5.44 12.72 20.30
N GLU A 96 -4.45 13.60 20.29
CA GLU A 96 -4.66 15.01 19.93
C GLU A 96 -5.20 15.17 18.50
N ALA A 97 -4.66 14.44 17.53
CA ALA A 97 -5.08 14.53 16.13
C ALA A 97 -6.53 14.07 15.95
N VAL A 98 -6.91 12.97 16.60
CA VAL A 98 -8.27 12.42 16.53
C VAL A 98 -9.28 13.33 17.24
N CYS A 99 -8.90 13.95 18.37
CA CYS A 99 -9.74 14.96 19.03
C CYS A 99 -9.86 16.28 18.25
N ARG A 100 -9.05 16.50 17.21
CA ARG A 100 -9.13 17.65 16.28
C ARG A 100 -9.93 17.35 15.01
N LEU A 101 -10.53 16.17 14.89
CA LEU A 101 -11.43 15.86 13.77
C LEU A 101 -12.60 16.85 13.76
N ASN A 102 -12.90 17.39 12.57
CA ASN A 102 -14.04 18.25 12.34
C ASN A 102 -15.31 17.37 12.29
N TYR A 103 -15.82 17.00 13.45
CA TYR A 103 -17.07 16.24 13.56
C TYR A 103 -17.82 16.68 14.82
N PRO A 104 -19.16 16.70 14.81
CA PRO A 104 -19.93 17.01 16.02
C PRO A 104 -19.56 16.05 17.16
N ARG A 105 -19.23 16.60 18.33
CA ARG A 105 -18.68 15.82 19.46
C ARG A 105 -19.67 14.79 19.98
N GLU A 106 -20.94 15.13 19.97
CA GLU A 106 -22.05 14.26 20.34
C GLU A 106 -22.25 13.08 19.39
N LEU A 107 -21.72 13.18 18.17
CA LEU A 107 -21.75 12.13 17.14
C LEU A 107 -20.42 11.39 17.01
N LEU A 108 -19.40 11.73 17.80
CA LEU A 108 -18.06 11.16 17.73
C LEU A 108 -17.72 10.42 19.02
N GLU A 109 -17.56 9.10 18.92
CA GLU A 109 -16.98 8.27 19.98
C GLU A 109 -15.53 7.92 19.61
N ILE A 110 -14.60 7.98 20.56
CA ILE A 110 -13.20 7.61 20.36
C ILE A 110 -12.84 6.46 21.31
N GLN A 111 -12.32 5.37 20.77
CA GLN A 111 -11.90 4.19 21.51
C GLN A 111 -10.41 3.96 21.32
N VAL A 112 -9.64 4.06 22.40
CA VAL A 112 -8.22 3.74 22.46
C VAL A 112 -8.09 2.29 22.89
N LEU A 113 -7.78 1.41 21.93
CA LEU A 113 -7.73 -0.04 22.14
C LEU A 113 -6.28 -0.46 22.40
N ASP A 114 -5.95 -0.70 23.66
CA ASP A 114 -4.56 -0.80 24.11
C ASP A 114 -4.20 -2.20 24.60
N ASP A 115 -3.29 -2.85 23.88
CA ASP A 115 -2.70 -4.14 24.27
C ASP A 115 -1.26 -3.98 24.82
N SER A 116 -0.80 -2.74 25.06
CA SER A 116 0.59 -2.44 25.42
C SER A 116 0.96 -2.93 26.82
N THR A 117 2.22 -3.33 26.99
CA THR A 117 2.78 -3.78 28.28
C THR A 117 3.83 -2.82 28.83
N ASP A 118 4.09 -1.72 28.13
CA ASP A 118 5.09 -0.71 28.46
C ASP A 118 4.44 0.60 28.97
N GLY A 119 5.21 1.69 28.97
CA GLY A 119 4.73 3.01 29.41
C GLY A 119 3.58 3.60 28.57
N THR A 120 3.28 3.03 27.39
CA THR A 120 2.20 3.52 26.51
C THR A 120 0.87 3.55 27.24
N LYS A 121 0.62 2.54 28.09
CA LYS A 121 -0.62 2.42 28.85
C LYS A 121 -0.91 3.64 29.72
N GLN A 122 0.10 4.12 30.45
CA GLN A 122 -0.07 5.26 31.35
C GLN A 122 -0.29 6.55 30.56
N ILE A 123 0.52 6.76 29.51
CA ILE A 123 0.42 7.95 28.66
C ILE A 123 -0.95 8.01 27.96
N ALA A 124 -1.42 6.87 27.46
CA ALA A 124 -2.74 6.77 26.86
C ALA A 124 -3.85 7.11 27.87
N ALA A 125 -3.79 6.52 29.07
CA ALA A 125 -4.77 6.77 30.13
C ALA A 125 -4.79 8.25 30.55
N ASP A 126 -3.62 8.87 30.76
CA ASP A 126 -3.51 10.28 31.16
C ASP A 126 -4.03 11.22 30.07
N SER A 127 -3.71 10.93 28.81
CA SER A 127 -4.21 11.70 27.68
C SER A 127 -5.71 11.56 27.51
N VAL A 128 -6.26 10.34 27.64
CA VAL A 128 -7.70 10.08 27.61
C VAL A 128 -8.41 10.85 28.72
N ALA A 129 -7.91 10.82 29.95
CA ALA A 129 -8.49 11.55 31.08
C ALA A 129 -8.54 13.07 30.82
N ARG A 130 -7.43 13.67 30.34
CA ARG A 130 -7.41 15.10 29.96
C ARG A 130 -8.45 15.45 28.91
N HIS A 131 -8.64 14.61 27.90
CA HIS A 131 -9.62 14.88 26.85
C HIS A 131 -11.07 14.64 27.31
N GLN A 132 -11.31 13.70 28.23
CA GLN A 132 -12.61 13.56 28.88
C GLN A 132 -13.01 14.83 29.66
N GLU A 133 -12.07 15.45 30.37
CA GLU A 133 -12.30 16.73 31.07
C GLU A 133 -12.67 17.88 30.10
N LEU A 134 -12.16 17.82 28.86
CA LEU A 134 -12.50 18.76 27.79
C LEU A 134 -13.85 18.44 27.10
N GLY A 135 -14.54 17.39 27.54
CA GLY A 135 -15.86 16.99 27.07
C GLY A 135 -15.87 16.09 25.83
N PHE A 136 -14.79 15.38 25.53
CA PHE A 136 -14.75 14.38 24.46
C PHE A 136 -15.27 13.01 24.95
N ASP A 137 -16.08 12.31 24.15
CA ASP A 137 -16.45 10.90 24.40
C ASP A 137 -15.30 9.99 23.95
N ILE A 138 -14.25 9.94 24.76
CA ILE A 138 -13.04 9.14 24.54
C ILE A 138 -12.87 8.12 25.66
N ARG A 139 -12.49 6.88 25.33
CA ARG A 139 -12.33 5.79 26.30
C ARG A 139 -11.06 5.00 26.06
N HIS A 140 -10.38 4.65 27.16
CA HIS A 140 -9.24 3.73 27.14
C HIS A 140 -9.73 2.32 27.46
N ILE A 141 -9.60 1.42 26.49
CA ILE A 141 -9.97 0.01 26.58
C ILE A 141 -8.68 -0.78 26.56
N HIS A 142 -8.14 -1.05 27.75
CA HIS A 142 -6.94 -1.84 27.90
C HIS A 142 -7.25 -3.32 28.11
N ARG A 143 -6.56 -4.19 27.38
CA ARG A 143 -6.66 -5.64 27.53
C ARG A 143 -5.33 -6.19 28.04
N THR A 144 -5.42 -7.09 29.02
CA THR A 144 -4.25 -7.81 29.56
C THR A 144 -3.89 -9.06 28.75
N ASN A 145 -4.82 -9.54 27.91
CA ASN A 145 -4.64 -10.72 27.07
C ASN A 145 -4.61 -10.31 25.59
N ARG A 146 -3.49 -10.56 24.91
CA ARG A 146 -3.26 -10.21 23.49
C ARG A 146 -3.80 -11.24 22.48
N ASN A 147 -4.75 -12.08 22.89
CA ASN A 147 -5.39 -13.04 21.98
C ASN A 147 -6.00 -12.34 20.77
N GLY A 148 -5.59 -12.77 19.57
CA GLY A 148 -6.02 -12.20 18.30
C GLY A 148 -5.31 -10.90 17.90
N PHE A 149 -4.33 -10.42 18.68
CA PHE A 149 -3.55 -9.21 18.41
C PHE A 149 -4.46 -8.02 18.02
N LYS A 150 -4.07 -7.24 17.01
CA LYS A 150 -4.83 -6.10 16.47
C LYS A 150 -6.29 -6.46 16.14
N ALA A 151 -6.51 -7.60 15.49
CA ALA A 151 -7.86 -8.03 15.12
C ALA A 151 -8.72 -8.34 16.36
N GLY A 152 -8.12 -8.95 17.38
CA GLY A 152 -8.76 -9.19 18.66
C GLY A 152 -9.13 -7.89 19.37
N ALA A 153 -8.21 -6.92 19.42
CA ALA A 153 -8.45 -5.61 20.03
C ALA A 153 -9.63 -4.90 19.35
N LEU A 154 -9.61 -4.81 18.02
CA LEU A 154 -10.70 -4.24 17.21
C LEU A 154 -12.04 -4.94 17.45
N GLN A 155 -12.05 -6.27 17.46
CA GLN A 155 -13.27 -7.04 17.74
C GLN A 155 -13.82 -6.77 19.15
N ASN A 156 -12.96 -6.55 20.14
CA ASN A 156 -13.39 -6.20 21.49
C ASN A 156 -13.97 -4.78 21.56
N GLY A 157 -13.34 -3.82 20.87
CA GLY A 157 -13.85 -2.45 20.75
C GLY A 157 -15.20 -2.42 20.04
N LEU A 158 -15.36 -3.20 18.97
CA LEU A 158 -16.58 -3.21 18.15
C LEU A 158 -17.82 -3.63 18.95
N LYS A 159 -17.67 -4.50 19.97
CA LYS A 159 -18.77 -4.90 20.86
C LYS A 159 -19.29 -3.74 21.73
N GLN A 160 -18.47 -2.71 21.92
CA GLN A 160 -18.77 -1.56 22.76
C GLN A 160 -18.98 -0.28 21.94
N ALA A 161 -18.71 -0.33 20.62
CA ALA A 161 -18.90 0.78 19.70
C ALA A 161 -20.38 1.15 19.60
N THR A 162 -20.63 2.46 19.59
CA THR A 162 -21.96 3.05 19.55
C THR A 162 -22.28 3.75 18.23
N GLY A 163 -21.28 3.93 17.37
CA GLY A 163 -21.41 4.54 16.05
C GLY A 163 -22.08 3.60 15.04
N GLU A 164 -22.77 4.22 14.08
CA GLU A 164 -23.29 3.55 12.88
C GLU A 164 -22.15 3.18 11.92
N PHE A 165 -21.11 4.01 11.91
CA PHE A 165 -19.87 3.79 11.18
C PHE A 165 -18.68 3.65 12.13
N VAL A 166 -17.70 2.86 11.70
CA VAL A 166 -16.44 2.70 12.42
C VAL A 166 -15.28 3.14 11.53
N ALA A 167 -14.51 4.10 12.02
CA ALA A 167 -13.24 4.51 11.41
C ALA A 167 -12.10 3.92 12.23
N ILE A 168 -11.10 3.31 11.58
CA ILE A 168 -9.95 2.72 12.25
C ILE A 168 -8.71 3.48 11.81
N PHE A 169 -7.92 3.96 12.76
CA PHE A 169 -6.63 4.59 12.49
C PHE A 169 -5.52 3.85 13.23
N ASP A 170 -4.43 3.57 12.51
CA ASP A 170 -3.24 2.98 13.10
C ASP A 170 -2.46 4.03 13.90
N ALA A 171 -1.64 3.60 14.85
CA ALA A 171 -0.96 4.49 15.79
C ALA A 171 0.03 5.47 15.14
N ASP A 172 0.53 5.12 13.95
CA ASP A 172 1.45 5.90 13.14
C ASP A 172 0.73 6.80 12.11
N PHE A 173 -0.60 6.71 12.01
CA PHE A 173 -1.40 7.52 11.10
C PHE A 173 -2.10 8.67 11.82
N LEU A 174 -1.70 9.90 11.50
CA LEU A 174 -2.35 11.11 12.01
C LEU A 174 -3.40 11.60 11.01
N PRO A 175 -4.71 11.43 11.28
CA PRO A 175 -5.74 11.89 10.37
C PRO A 175 -5.76 13.42 10.30
N VAL A 176 -6.05 13.95 9.11
CA VAL A 176 -6.32 15.38 8.93
C VAL A 176 -7.70 15.73 9.51
N PRO A 177 -7.93 16.97 9.98
CA PRO A 177 -9.19 17.36 10.60
C PRO A 177 -10.44 17.08 9.75
N SER A 178 -10.37 17.28 8.43
CA SER A 178 -11.50 17.09 7.52
C SER A 178 -11.80 15.63 7.17
N PHE A 179 -10.98 14.67 7.63
CA PHE A 179 -11.02 13.29 7.14
C PHE A 179 -12.43 12.68 7.20
N LEU A 180 -13.13 12.81 8.33
CA LEU A 180 -14.46 12.24 8.48
C LEU A 180 -15.50 12.91 7.58
N GLU A 181 -15.48 14.24 7.46
CA GLU A 181 -16.39 14.99 6.57
C GLU A 181 -16.19 14.61 5.10
N ASP A 182 -14.93 14.41 4.70
CA ASP A 182 -14.56 14.07 3.32
C ASP A 182 -15.02 12.65 2.93
N VAL A 183 -14.99 11.70 3.87
CA VAL A 183 -15.27 10.29 3.57
C VAL A 183 -16.69 9.85 3.90
N ILE A 184 -17.35 10.44 4.89
CA ILE A 184 -18.61 9.90 5.43
C ILE A 184 -19.72 9.85 4.38
N HIS A 185 -19.76 10.83 3.47
CA HIS A 185 -20.77 10.94 2.42
C HIS A 185 -20.66 9.89 1.30
N HIS A 186 -19.63 9.03 1.32
CA HIS A 186 -19.46 7.96 0.34
C HIS A 186 -20.22 6.67 0.68
N PHE A 187 -20.75 6.57 1.89
CA PHE A 187 -21.52 5.43 2.39
C PHE A 187 -23.02 5.76 2.40
#